data_AF-A0AAW6WB92-F1
#
_entry.id   AF-A0AAW6WB92-F1
#
_cell.length_a   1.000
_cell.length_b   1.000
_cell.length_c   1.000
_cell.angle_alpha   90.00
_cell.angle_beta   90.00
_cell.angle_gamma   90.00
#
_symmetry.space_group_name_H-M   'P 1'
#
loop_
_entity.id
_entity.type
_entity.pdbx_description
1 polymer ?
#
loop_
_entity_poly.entity_id
_entity_poly.type
_entity_poly.pdbx_seq_one_letter_code
_entity_poly.pdbx_strand_id
1 'polypeptide(L)' 'MKEYKETNFFKNVKKTLIDLEMTFTELREKTIYKTDCGLRNALKKNKKKAVSQVEKILYQN' A
#
# COMPACT_ATOMS: atom_id res chain seq x y z
N MET A 1 17.88 11.74 -11.67
CA MET A 1 17.15 10.73 -10.87
C MET A 1 15.70 11.17 -10.74
N LYS A 2 14.70 10.33 -11.08
CA LYS A 2 13.29 10.67 -10.84
C LYS A 2 13.02 10.50 -9.34
N GLU A 3 13.03 11.60 -8.59
CA GLU A 3 12.45 11.64 -7.25
C GLU A 3 10.95 11.40 -7.37
N TYR A 4 10.55 10.14 -7.22
CA TYR A 4 9.15 9.81 -6.99
C TYR A 4 8.78 10.46 -5.65
N LYS A 5 8.09 11.61 -5.69
CA LYS A 5 7.37 12.17 -4.54
C LYS A 5 6.55 11.02 -3.94
N GLU A 6 7.08 10.38 -2.89
CA GLU A 6 6.34 9.39 -2.14
C GLU A 6 5.12 10.13 -1.60
N THR A 7 3.95 9.83 -2.15
CA THR A 7 2.70 10.33 -1.59
C THR A 7 2.65 9.90 -0.13
N ASN A 8 2.26 10.83 0.76
CA ASN A 8 2.19 10.60 2.21
C ASN A 8 1.48 9.29 2.57
N PHE A 9 0.51 8.86 1.75
CA PHE A 9 -0.21 7.60 1.90
C PHE A 9 0.71 6.37 1.94
N PHE A 10 1.65 6.22 1.00
CA PHE A 10 2.49 5.01 0.97
C PHE A 10 3.41 4.91 2.20
N LYS A 11 3.86 6.06 2.73
CA LYS A 11 4.60 6.10 4.00
C LYS A 11 3.72 5.70 5.18
N ASN A 12 2.48 6.18 5.22
CA ASN A 12 1.52 5.81 6.27
C ASN A 12 1.21 4.31 6.24
N VAL A 13 1.00 3.72 5.07
CA VAL A 13 0.80 2.27 4.91
C VAL A 13 1.94 1.49 5.55
N LYS A 14 3.21 1.87 5.31
CA LYS A 14 4.35 1.17 5.93
C LYS A 14 4.34 1.24 7.45
N LYS A 15 4.00 2.41 8.02
CA LYS A 15 3.91 2.56 9.48
C LYS A 15 2.80 1.69 10.05
N THR A 16 1.60 1.77 9.47
CA THR A 16 0.45 0.96 9.89
C THR A 16 0.74 -0.53 9.78
N LEU A 17 1.48 -0.99 8.76
CA LEU A 17 1.87 -2.39 8.66
C LEU A 17 2.80 -2.84 9.80
N ILE A 18 3.71 -1.98 10.26
CA ILE A 18 4.56 -2.26 11.43
C ILE A 18 3.68 -2.34 12.69
N ASP A 19 2.77 -1.38 12.87
CA ASP A 19 1.88 -1.34 14.04
C ASP A 19 0.96 -2.56 14.12
N LEU A 20 0.61 -3.15 12.97
CA LEU A 20 -0.23 -4.35 12.84
C LEU A 20 0.55 -5.67 12.80
N GLU A 21 1.89 -5.62 12.95
CA GLU A 21 2.79 -6.78 12.75
C GLU A 21 2.52 -7.53 11.44
N MET A 22 2.16 -6.80 10.37
CA MET A 22 1.76 -7.36 9.07
C MET A 22 2.82 -7.07 8.01
N THR A 23 3.17 -8.08 7.23
CA THR A 23 4.08 -7.92 6.08
C THR A 23 3.37 -7.24 4.90
N PHE A 24 4.15 -6.59 4.04
CA PHE A 24 3.60 -6.01 2.81
C PHE A 24 3.07 -7.08 1.85
N THR A 25 3.62 -8.30 1.89
CA THR A 25 3.15 -9.45 1.13
C THR A 25 1.74 -9.86 1.57
N GLU A 26 1.48 -9.97 2.88
CA GLU A 26 0.14 -10.29 3.41
C GLU A 26 -0.88 -9.20 3.05
N LEU A 27 -0.49 -7.93 3.11
CA LEU A 27 -1.33 -6.84 2.60
C LEU A 27 -1.65 -7.05 1.11
N ARG A 28 -0.64 -7.36 0.29
CA ARG A 28 -0.81 -7.57 -1.15
C ARG A 28 -1.76 -8.72 -1.44
N GLU A 29 -1.71 -9.81 -0.68
CA GLU A 29 -2.58 -10.98 -0.85
C GLU A 29 -4.06 -10.67 -0.61
N LYS A 30 -4.34 -9.65 0.19
CA LYS A 30 -5.69 -9.12 0.41
C LYS A 30 -6.16 -8.14 -0.67
N THR A 31 -5.31 -7.83 -1.66
CA THR A 31 -5.62 -6.94 -2.78
C THR A 31 -5.72 -7.70 -4.10
N ILE A 32 -6.16 -7.02 -5.16
CA ILE A 32 -6.20 -7.60 -6.53
C ILE A 32 -4.81 -7.66 -7.21
N TYR A 33 -3.75 -7.18 -6.56
CA TYR A 33 -2.43 -7.06 -7.17
C TYR A 33 -1.68 -8.39 -7.08
N LYS A 34 -1.18 -8.88 -8.22
CA LYS A 34 -0.46 -10.17 -8.30
C LYS A 34 0.95 -10.14 -7.72
N THR A 35 1.58 -8.97 -7.63
CA THR A 35 2.97 -8.84 -7.17
C THR A 35 3.13 -7.63 -6.25
N ASP A 36 4.05 -7.75 -5.29
CA ASP A 36 4.41 -6.67 -4.35
C ASP A 36 4.88 -5.42 -5.09
N CYS A 37 5.67 -5.59 -6.16
CA CYS A 37 6.15 -4.48 -6.98
C CYS A 37 4.98 -3.76 -7.67
N GLY A 38 3.97 -4.51 -8.14
CA GLY A 38 2.77 -3.96 -8.75
C GLY A 38 1.97 -3.08 -7.78
N LEU A 39 1.72 -3.59 -6.56
CA LEU A 39 1.01 -2.84 -5.52
C LEU A 39 1.82 -1.61 -5.08
N ARG A 40 3.13 -1.79 -4.81
CA ARG A 40 4.03 -0.71 -4.39
C ARG A 40 4.04 0.44 -5.40
N ASN A 41 4.15 0.14 -6.69
CA ASN A 41 4.11 1.15 -7.74
C ASN A 41 2.76 1.83 -7.86
N ALA A 42 1.66 1.11 -7.66
CA ALA A 42 0.32 1.67 -7.68
C ALA A 42 0.08 2.64 -6.52
N LEU A 43 0.53 2.28 -5.31
CA LEU A 43 0.46 3.14 -4.12
C LEU A 43 1.33 4.39 -4.25
N LYS A 44 2.59 4.24 -4.71
CA LYS A 44 3.49 5.37 -4.96
C LYS A 44 2.94 6.35 -6.01
N LYS A 45 2.18 5.85 -6.99
CA LYS A 45 1.51 6.68 -8.02
C LYS A 45 0.12 7.17 -7.58
N ASN A 46 -0.26 6.96 -6.32
CA ASN A 46 -1.56 7.32 -5.77
C ASN A 46 -2.74 6.81 -6.61
N LYS A 47 -2.64 5.60 -7.18
CA LYS A 47 -3.73 5.01 -7.95
C LYS A 47 -4.92 4.78 -7.02
N LYS A 48 -6.02 5.52 -7.25
CA LYS A 48 -7.23 5.48 -6.41
C LYS A 48 -7.71 4.07 -6.07
N LYS A 49 -7.67 3.14 -7.04
CA LYS A 49 -8.05 1.73 -6.81
C LYS A 49 -7.15 1.02 -5.80
N ALA A 50 -5.84 1.27 -5.83
CA ALA A 50 -4.89 0.70 -4.87
C ALA A 50 -5.08 1.30 -3.48
N VAL A 51 -5.19 2.63 -3.41
CA VAL A 51 -5.40 3.37 -2.16
C VAL A 51 -6.69 2.89 -1.50
N SER A 52 -7.81 2.88 -2.22
CA SER A 52 -9.10 2.43 -1.68
C SER A 52 -9.08 0.99 -1.19
N GLN A 53 -8.44 0.05 -1.91
CA GLN A 53 -8.34 -1.33 -1.41
C GLN A 53 -7.52 -1.42 -0.12
N VAL A 54 -6.37 -0.75 -0.08
CA VAL A 54 -5.48 -0.78 1.08
C VAL A 54 -6.13 -0.08 2.28
N GLU A 55 -6.83 1.03 2.08
CA GLU A 55 -7.57 1.72 3.15
C GLU A 55 -8.65 0.83 3.75
N LYS A 56 -9.42 0.11 2.92
CA LYS A 56 -10.43 -0.84 3.41
C LYS A 56 -9.81 -1.96 4.24
N ILE A 57 -8.63 -2.45 3.86
CA ILE A 57 -7.95 -3.53 4.59
C ILE A 57 -7.36 -3.05 5.92
N LEU A 58 -6.79 -1.84 5.94
CA LEU A 58 -6.01 -1.35 7.08
C LEU A 58 -6.84 -0.55 8.11
N TYR A 59 -7.95 0.07 7.70
CA TYR A 59 -8.68 1.03 8.55
C TYR A 59 -10.18 0.75 8.69
N GLN A 60 -10.74 -0.27 8.02
CA GLN A 60 -12.15 -0.65 8.17
C GLN A 60 -12.36 -1.94 8.97
N ASN A 61 -11.43 -2.28 9.87
CA ASN A 61 -11.67 -3.23 10.96
C ASN A 61 -12.03 -2.48 12.25
#